data_AF-A0A0T6B0P8-F1
#
_entry.id   AF-A0A0T6B0P8-F1
#
_cell.length_a   1.000
_cell.length_b   1.000
_cell.length_c   1.000
_cell.angle_alpha   90.00
_cell.angle_beta   90.00
_cell.angle_gamma   90.00
#
_symmetry.space_group_name_H-M   'P 1'
#
loop_
_entity.id
_entity.type
_entity.pdbx_description
1 polymer ?
#
loop_
_entity_poly.entity_id
_entity_poly.type
_entity_poly.pdbx_seq_one_letter_code
_entity_poly.pdbx_strand_id
1 'polypeptide(L)'
;MSHMMKKFPMELYILCIGVIHRILCYQKRCRIRINYQWKDLWTALITLLRFLVQNETNLTKKMNIFDISIQVVNILNLFITYGDTFLPTPGSYDELYYELIRMHQVFDNVYTMGLRYSTGDGEFKDYAQKLNNTLINIRAIIKHFSPKIEQWLASQNLSTPSEDQILEVVRKNYDSLTLKLQDSLDQYERYSEKPKHTQFFTSMVRNVVSDTRQTIDFASIDLQLILQDFSSIS
;
A
#
# COMPACT_ATOMS: atom_id res chain seq x y z
N MET A 1 2.36 10.15 -20.37
CA MET A 1 3.63 10.87 -20.13
C MET A 1 3.48 11.61 -18.81
N SER A 2 3.76 10.94 -17.69
CA SER A 2 3.59 11.50 -16.33
C SER A 2 4.83 12.30 -15.97
N HIS A 3 4.66 13.53 -15.47
CA HIS A 3 5.75 14.33 -14.92
C HIS A 3 6.53 13.47 -13.91
N MET A 4 7.74 13.06 -14.25
CA MET A 4 8.65 12.39 -13.33
C MET A 4 8.97 13.37 -12.20
N MET A 5 8.37 13.17 -11.03
CA MET A 5 8.75 13.92 -9.84
C MET A 5 10.26 13.69 -9.60
N LYS A 6 11.02 14.78 -9.43
CA LYS A 6 12.48 14.72 -9.21
C LYS A 6 12.86 13.92 -7.94
N LYS A 7 11.91 13.69 -7.04
CA LYS A 7 12.05 12.91 -5.80
C LYS A 7 10.81 12.04 -5.61
N PHE A 8 11.01 10.80 -5.14
CA PHE A 8 9.92 9.89 -4.78
C PHE A 8 9.14 10.45 -3.58
N PRO A 9 7.83 10.74 -3.71
CA PRO A 9 7.04 11.38 -2.65
C PRO A 9 6.56 10.36 -1.61
N MET A 10 7.49 9.78 -0.85
CA MET A 10 7.24 8.65 0.05
C MET A 10 6.09 8.89 1.04
N GLU A 11 5.99 10.09 1.60
CA GLU A 11 4.94 10.45 2.55
C GLU A 11 3.53 10.33 1.96
N LEU A 12 3.35 10.78 0.70
CA LEU A 12 2.07 10.65 0.01
C LEU A 12 1.70 9.18 -0.22
N TYR A 13 2.68 8.35 -0.58
CA TYR A 13 2.44 6.92 -0.71
C TYR A 13 2.05 6.28 0.62
N ILE A 14 2.73 6.61 1.73
CA ILE A 14 2.35 6.13 3.07
C ILE A 14 0.91 6.53 3.40
N LEU A 15 0.53 7.78 3.12
CA LEU A 15 -0.84 8.25 3.37
C LEU A 15 -1.86 7.49 2.52
N CYS A 16 -1.60 7.32 1.22
CA CYS A 16 -2.48 6.56 0.31
C CYS A 16 -2.65 5.11 0.74
N ILE A 17 -1.55 4.42 1.06
CA ILE A 17 -1.56 3.04 1.55
C ILE A 17 -2.33 2.95 2.88
N GLY A 18 -2.11 3.89 3.79
CA GLY A 18 -2.86 3.97 5.05
C GLY A 18 -4.35 4.22 4.85
N VAL A 19 -4.77 5.00 3.85
CA VAL A 19 -6.20 5.18 3.52
C VAL A 19 -6.80 3.86 2.99
N ILE A 20 -6.11 3.18 2.08
CA ILE A 20 -6.54 1.87 1.56
C ILE A 20 -6.71 0.87 2.71
N HIS A 21 -5.72 0.78 3.59
CA HIS A 21 -5.77 -0.11 4.76
C HIS A 21 -6.98 0.16 5.66
N ARG A 22 -7.27 1.43 5.95
CA ARG A 22 -8.45 1.83 6.76
C ARG A 22 -9.77 1.46 6.09
N ILE A 23 -9.88 1.65 4.78
CA ILE A 23 -11.06 1.27 4.00
C ILE A 23 -11.28 -0.24 4.13
N LEU A 24 -10.23 -1.05 3.94
CA LEU A 24 -10.31 -2.51 4.05
C LEU A 24 -10.69 -2.96 5.47
N CYS A 25 -10.10 -2.33 6.51
CA CYS A 25 -10.47 -2.60 7.90
C CYS A 25 -11.96 -2.29 8.16
N TYR A 26 -12.47 -1.20 7.60
CA TYR A 26 -13.88 -0.85 7.69
C TYR A 26 -14.78 -1.84 6.95
N GLN A 27 -14.40 -2.27 5.74
CA GLN A 27 -15.11 -3.28 4.98
C GLN A 27 -15.19 -4.61 5.74
N LYS A 28 -14.08 -5.09 6.31
CA LYS A 28 -14.05 -6.27 7.19
C LYS A 28 -15.01 -6.11 8.37
N ARG A 29 -14.88 -5.00 9.11
CA ARG A 29 -15.68 -4.75 10.32
C ARG A 29 -17.19 -4.70 10.02
N CYS A 30 -17.57 -4.05 8.92
CA CYS A 30 -18.96 -3.90 8.51
C CYS A 30 -19.47 -5.02 7.60
N ARG A 31 -18.61 -5.98 7.23
CA ARG A 31 -18.89 -7.08 6.29
C ARG A 31 -19.43 -6.57 4.93
N ILE A 32 -18.90 -5.43 4.46
CA ILE A 32 -19.30 -4.81 3.19
C ILE A 32 -18.42 -5.35 2.07
N ARG A 33 -19.05 -6.01 1.10
CA ARG A 33 -18.40 -6.50 -0.12
C ARG A 33 -18.56 -5.48 -1.24
N ILE A 34 -17.46 -4.81 -1.58
CA ILE A 34 -17.44 -3.84 -2.69
C ILE A 34 -17.16 -4.61 -3.99
N ASN A 35 -18.00 -4.37 -5.01
CA ASN A 35 -17.74 -4.82 -6.37
C ASN A 35 -16.69 -3.90 -7.01
N TYR A 36 -15.42 -4.27 -6.86
CA TYR A 36 -14.26 -3.52 -7.32
C TYR A 36 -13.31 -4.46 -8.08
N GLN A 37 -12.51 -3.91 -8.99
CA GLN A 37 -11.47 -4.64 -9.70
C GLN A 37 -10.26 -4.86 -8.78
N TRP A 38 -10.39 -5.79 -7.83
CA TRP A 38 -9.38 -6.02 -6.80
C TRP A 38 -7.99 -6.38 -7.36
N LYS A 39 -7.96 -7.06 -8.51
CA LYS A 39 -6.73 -7.38 -9.25
C LYS A 39 -5.89 -6.14 -9.55
N ASP A 40 -6.51 -5.01 -9.89
CA ASP A 40 -5.80 -3.76 -10.17
C ASP A 40 -5.13 -3.21 -8.91
N LEU A 41 -5.80 -3.30 -7.76
CA LEU A 41 -5.22 -2.88 -6.49
C LEU A 41 -4.02 -3.77 -6.12
N TRP A 42 -4.16 -5.10 -6.18
CA TRP A 42 -3.04 -6.00 -5.87
C TRP A 42 -1.87 -5.79 -6.83
N THR A 43 -2.16 -5.64 -8.13
CA THR A 43 -1.14 -5.34 -9.15
C THR A 43 -0.41 -4.03 -8.84
N ALA A 44 -1.13 -2.97 -8.45
CA ALA A 44 -0.53 -1.70 -8.08
C ALA A 44 0.35 -1.82 -6.82
N LEU A 45 -0.10 -2.54 -5.80
CA LEU A 45 0.64 -2.81 -4.57
C LEU A 45 1.93 -3.60 -4.85
N ILE A 46 1.85 -4.66 -5.65
CA ILE A 46 3.01 -5.48 -6.03
C ILE A 46 3.99 -4.69 -6.91
N THR A 47 3.47 -3.85 -7.81
CA THR A 47 4.29 -2.98 -8.66
C THR A 47 5.05 -1.95 -7.83
N LEU A 48 4.44 -1.41 -6.78
CA LEU A 48 5.11 -0.54 -5.82
C LEU A 48 6.25 -1.27 -5.11
N LEU A 49 6.03 -2.50 -4.61
CA LEU A 49 7.11 -3.31 -4.02
C LEU A 49 8.25 -3.55 -5.00
N ARG A 50 7.93 -3.90 -6.25
CA ARG A 50 8.92 -4.09 -7.33
C ARG A 50 9.74 -2.82 -7.54
N PHE A 51 9.10 -1.66 -7.61
CA PHE A 51 9.77 -0.37 -7.77
C PHE A 51 10.73 -0.08 -6.61
N LEU A 52 10.31 -0.31 -5.36
CA LEU A 52 11.12 -0.07 -4.16
C LEU A 52 12.39 -0.95 -4.17
N VAL A 53 12.25 -2.23 -4.50
CA VAL A 53 13.37 -3.17 -4.63
C VAL A 53 14.33 -2.74 -5.73
N GLN A 54 13.82 -2.41 -6.92
CA GLN A 54 14.65 -2.01 -8.06
C GLN A 54 15.47 -0.73 -7.80
N ASN A 55 15.01 0.13 -6.88
CA ASN A 55 15.65 1.40 -6.56
C ASN A 55 16.25 1.43 -5.15
N GLU A 56 16.37 0.27 -4.48
CA GLU A 56 16.73 0.16 -3.07
C GLU A 56 18.01 0.93 -2.72
N THR A 57 19.06 0.80 -3.53
CA THR A 57 20.40 1.36 -3.27
C THR A 57 20.43 2.88 -3.24
N ASN A 58 19.48 3.51 -3.94
CA ASN A 58 19.33 4.95 -4.00
C ASN A 58 18.35 5.48 -2.95
N LEU A 59 17.29 4.72 -2.67
CA LEU A 59 16.22 5.13 -1.76
C LEU A 59 16.61 4.94 -0.29
N THR A 60 17.25 3.83 0.08
CA THR A 60 17.63 3.54 1.48
C THR A 60 18.60 4.58 2.05
N LYS A 61 19.39 5.24 1.20
CA LYS A 61 20.28 6.34 1.63
C LYS A 61 19.52 7.61 2.05
N LYS A 62 18.24 7.72 1.70
CA LYS A 62 17.44 8.95 1.86
C LYS A 62 16.22 8.76 2.74
N MET A 63 15.70 7.53 2.83
CA MET A 63 14.43 7.25 3.47
C MET A 63 14.25 5.76 3.82
N ASN A 64 13.37 5.48 4.77
CA ASN A 64 13.06 4.14 5.25
C ASN A 64 12.04 3.41 4.34
N ILE A 65 12.48 2.88 3.20
CA ILE A 65 11.60 2.13 2.28
C ILE A 65 10.99 0.85 2.86
N PHE A 66 11.50 0.35 3.98
CA PHE A 66 10.99 -0.85 4.62
C PHE A 66 9.63 -0.59 5.28
N ASP A 67 9.40 0.61 5.82
CA ASP A 67 8.13 0.95 6.46
C ASP A 67 6.95 0.87 5.49
N ILE A 68 7.07 1.49 4.31
CA ILE A 68 6.04 1.39 3.27
C ILE A 68 5.91 -0.04 2.73
N SER A 69 7.01 -0.78 2.61
CA SER A 69 6.97 -2.19 2.19
C SER A 69 6.17 -3.05 3.17
N ILE A 70 6.36 -2.83 4.48
CA ILE A 70 5.60 -3.50 5.55
C ILE A 70 4.11 -3.17 5.41
N GLN A 71 3.74 -1.91 5.21
CA GLN A 71 2.33 -1.52 5.08
C GLN A 71 1.66 -2.20 3.87
N VAL A 72 2.35 -2.27 2.73
CA VAL A 72 1.86 -2.97 1.54
C VAL A 72 1.69 -4.46 1.79
N VAL A 73 2.70 -5.12 2.38
CA VAL A 73 2.64 -6.56 2.70
C VAL A 73 1.53 -6.85 3.72
N ASN A 74 1.31 -5.97 4.70
CA ASN A 74 0.22 -6.11 5.66
C ASN A 74 -1.16 -6.01 5.01
N ILE A 75 -1.34 -5.15 4.00
CA ILE A 75 -2.58 -5.13 3.22
C ILE A 75 -2.80 -6.47 2.51
N LEU A 76 -1.76 -7.03 1.88
CA LEU A 76 -1.87 -8.36 1.25
C LEU A 76 -2.19 -9.45 2.28
N ASN A 77 -1.56 -9.43 3.46
CA ASN A 77 -1.86 -10.35 4.54
C ASN A 77 -3.29 -10.17 5.09
N LEU A 78 -3.85 -8.96 5.07
CA LEU A 78 -5.24 -8.73 5.43
C LEU A 78 -6.19 -9.44 4.45
N PHE A 79 -5.92 -9.37 3.14
CA PHE A 79 -6.66 -10.15 2.14
C PHE A 79 -6.47 -11.65 2.34
N ILE A 80 -5.25 -12.12 2.58
CA ILE A 80 -4.96 -13.55 2.82
C ILE A 80 -5.70 -14.07 4.06
N THR A 81 -5.82 -13.26 5.12
CA THR A 81 -6.36 -13.73 6.40
C THR A 81 -7.87 -13.57 6.49
N TYR A 82 -8.43 -12.53 5.87
CA TYR A 82 -9.84 -12.14 6.04
C TYR A 82 -10.58 -11.91 4.72
N GLY A 83 -9.97 -12.25 3.58
CA GLY A 83 -10.54 -11.95 2.27
C GLY A 83 -11.91 -12.57 2.05
N ASP A 84 -12.18 -13.74 2.63
CA ASP A 84 -13.49 -14.41 2.64
C ASP A 84 -14.62 -13.54 3.25
N THR A 85 -14.26 -12.65 4.19
CA THR A 85 -15.23 -11.79 4.88
C THR A 85 -15.69 -10.58 4.06
N PHE A 86 -14.86 -10.08 3.13
CA PHE A 86 -15.14 -8.80 2.44
C PHE A 86 -14.90 -8.80 0.92
N LEU A 87 -14.27 -9.83 0.35
CA LEU A 87 -14.21 -9.99 -1.11
C LEU A 87 -15.59 -10.38 -1.67
N PRO A 88 -15.91 -9.93 -2.89
CA PRO A 88 -17.24 -10.11 -3.47
C PRO A 88 -17.56 -11.58 -3.76
N THR A 89 -16.56 -12.37 -4.19
CA THR A 89 -16.74 -13.79 -4.53
C THR A 89 -15.54 -14.62 -4.09
N PRO A 90 -15.70 -15.96 -3.94
CA PRO A 90 -14.57 -16.88 -3.75
C PRO A 90 -13.57 -16.82 -4.91
N GLY A 91 -14.04 -16.57 -6.14
CA GLY A 91 -13.16 -16.43 -7.31
C GLY A 91 -12.17 -15.28 -7.16
N SER A 92 -12.57 -14.15 -6.56
CA SER A 92 -11.63 -13.06 -6.25
C SER A 92 -10.54 -13.49 -5.26
N TYR A 93 -10.84 -14.41 -4.35
CA TYR A 93 -9.84 -14.95 -3.43
C TYR A 93 -8.84 -15.85 -4.18
N ASP A 94 -9.32 -16.67 -5.12
CA ASP A 94 -8.45 -17.46 -6.00
C ASP A 94 -7.54 -16.59 -6.87
N GLU A 95 -8.09 -15.49 -7.41
CA GLU A 95 -7.34 -14.51 -8.21
C GLU A 95 -6.21 -13.86 -7.40
N LEU A 96 -6.44 -13.54 -6.11
CA LEU A 96 -5.38 -13.05 -5.23
C LEU A 96 -4.23 -14.07 -5.14
N TYR A 97 -4.55 -15.33 -4.89
CA TYR A 97 -3.55 -16.39 -4.74
C TYR A 97 -2.79 -16.62 -6.05
N TYR A 98 -3.51 -16.64 -7.17
CA TYR A 98 -2.91 -16.66 -8.50
C TYR A 98 -1.92 -15.50 -8.68
N GLU A 99 -2.31 -14.27 -8.32
CA GLU A 99 -1.45 -13.09 -8.47
C GLU A 99 -0.18 -13.17 -7.61
N LEU A 100 -0.30 -13.66 -6.37
CA LEU A 100 0.85 -13.87 -5.47
C LEU A 100 1.84 -14.88 -6.04
N ILE A 101 1.34 -15.99 -6.60
CA ILE A 101 2.16 -17.03 -7.22
C ILE A 101 2.80 -16.51 -8.51
N ARG A 102 2.01 -15.88 -9.38
CA ARG A 102 2.48 -15.32 -10.66
C ARG A 102 3.62 -14.32 -10.44
N MET A 103 3.52 -13.51 -9.40
CA MET A 103 4.48 -12.45 -9.09
C MET A 103 5.50 -12.84 -8.02
N HIS A 104 5.70 -14.13 -7.76
CA HIS A 104 6.53 -14.63 -6.66
C HIS A 104 7.94 -14.01 -6.61
N GLN A 105 8.57 -13.80 -7.78
CA GLN A 105 9.90 -13.19 -7.89
C GLN A 105 10.00 -11.82 -7.21
N VAL A 106 8.91 -11.04 -7.22
CA VAL A 106 8.89 -9.74 -6.52
C VAL A 106 9.02 -9.97 -5.02
N PHE A 107 8.26 -10.90 -4.46
CA PHE A 107 8.31 -11.21 -3.03
C PHE A 107 9.63 -11.86 -2.61
N ASP A 108 10.21 -12.72 -3.46
CA ASP A 108 11.54 -13.29 -3.25
C ASP A 108 12.62 -12.19 -3.18
N ASN A 109 12.52 -11.19 -4.05
CA ASN A 109 13.44 -10.05 -4.05
C ASN A 109 13.20 -9.11 -2.85
N VAL A 110 11.95 -8.86 -2.45
CA VAL A 110 11.64 -8.09 -1.23
C VAL A 110 12.20 -8.80 0.01
N TYR A 111 12.05 -10.12 0.09
CA TYR A 111 12.62 -10.93 1.18
C TYR A 111 14.15 -10.88 1.18
N THR A 112 14.78 -11.00 0.01
CA THR A 112 16.24 -10.90 -0.12
C THR A 112 16.76 -9.51 0.25
N MET A 113 16.04 -8.45 -0.14
CA MET A 113 16.29 -7.09 0.33
C MET A 113 16.19 -7.01 1.86
N GLY A 114 15.09 -7.45 2.46
CA GLY A 114 14.93 -7.43 3.91
C GLY A 114 16.02 -8.19 4.64
N LEU A 115 16.44 -9.37 4.16
CA LEU A 115 17.54 -10.14 4.73
C LEU A 115 18.86 -9.34 4.75
N ARG A 116 19.24 -8.73 3.62
CA ARG A 116 20.49 -7.95 3.50
C ARG A 116 20.59 -6.83 4.52
N TYR A 117 19.49 -6.14 4.81
CA TYR A 117 19.47 -5.03 5.76
C TYR A 117 19.19 -5.48 7.21
N SER A 118 18.77 -6.72 7.42
CA SER A 118 18.53 -7.28 8.77
C SER A 118 19.78 -7.83 9.47
N THR A 119 20.82 -8.17 8.70
CA THR A 119 22.05 -8.80 9.20
C THR A 119 23.17 -7.80 9.48
N GLY A 120 23.10 -6.59 8.91
CA GLY A 120 24.04 -5.51 9.18
C GLY A 120 23.69 -4.69 10.43
N ASP A 121 24.50 -3.67 10.70
CA ASP A 121 24.28 -2.70 11.78
C ASP A 121 23.74 -1.36 11.23
N GLY A 122 22.75 -1.46 10.33
CA GLY A 122 22.15 -0.32 9.64
C GLY A 122 21.01 0.32 10.43
N GLU A 123 20.77 1.61 10.18
CA GLU A 123 19.68 2.41 10.79
C GLU A 123 18.29 1.73 10.67
N PHE A 124 18.05 1.01 9.59
CA PHE A 124 16.75 0.38 9.31
C PHE A 124 16.69 -1.13 9.60
N LYS A 125 17.63 -1.66 10.39
CA LYS A 125 17.73 -3.09 10.72
C LYS A 125 16.42 -3.67 11.27
N ASP A 126 15.81 -3.01 12.26
CA ASP A 126 14.60 -3.49 12.89
C ASP A 126 13.40 -3.50 11.93
N TYR A 127 13.32 -2.48 11.05
CA TYR A 127 12.30 -2.44 10.00
C TYR A 127 12.51 -3.56 8.96
N ALA A 128 13.76 -3.83 8.58
CA ALA A 128 14.08 -4.91 7.66
C ALA A 128 13.74 -6.30 8.25
N GLN A 129 14.01 -6.51 9.54
CA GLN A 129 13.60 -7.73 10.26
C GLN A 129 12.07 -7.85 10.32
N LYS A 130 11.37 -6.76 10.65
CA LYS A 130 9.91 -6.73 10.68
C LYS A 130 9.32 -7.04 9.30
N LEU A 131 9.87 -6.49 8.22
CA LEU A 131 9.46 -6.79 6.84
C LEU A 131 9.54 -8.30 6.55
N ASN A 132 10.68 -8.93 6.87
CA ASN A 132 10.84 -10.38 6.68
C ASN A 132 9.80 -11.19 7.44
N ASN A 133 9.47 -10.79 8.67
CA ASN A 133 8.45 -11.45 9.48
C ASN A 133 7.04 -11.30 8.87
N THR A 134 6.72 -10.15 8.27
CA THR A 134 5.43 -9.95 7.60
C THR A 134 5.28 -10.80 6.33
N LEU A 135 6.38 -11.17 5.66
CA LEU A 135 6.36 -11.97 4.43
C LEU A 135 6.12 -13.48 4.64
N ILE A 136 6.09 -13.96 5.89
CA ILE A 136 6.02 -15.41 6.20
C ILE A 136 4.87 -16.11 5.45
N ASN A 137 3.65 -15.55 5.48
CA ASN A 137 2.49 -16.19 4.84
C ASN A 137 2.57 -16.17 3.32
N ILE A 138 2.97 -15.04 2.71
CA ILE A 138 3.14 -14.96 1.26
C ILE A 138 4.18 -15.98 0.78
N ARG A 139 5.29 -16.11 1.51
CA ARG A 139 6.32 -17.12 1.19
C ARG A 139 5.82 -18.55 1.38
N ALA A 140 4.99 -18.81 2.40
CA ALA A 140 4.37 -20.11 2.61
C ALA A 140 3.42 -20.48 1.45
N ILE A 141 2.61 -19.53 0.97
CA ILE A 141 1.74 -19.69 -0.20
C ILE A 141 2.57 -20.06 -1.43
N ILE A 142 3.58 -19.25 -1.76
CA ILE A 142 4.46 -19.50 -2.93
C ILE A 142 5.10 -20.89 -2.81
N LYS A 143 5.72 -21.19 -1.67
CA LYS A 143 6.41 -22.47 -1.44
C LYS A 143 5.46 -23.68 -1.51
N HIS A 144 4.19 -23.51 -1.14
CA HIS A 144 3.18 -24.57 -1.20
C HIS A 144 2.71 -24.84 -2.62
N PHE A 145 2.38 -23.79 -3.38
CA PHE A 145 1.75 -23.95 -4.69
C PHE A 145 2.75 -24.13 -5.83
N SER A 146 3.94 -23.51 -5.81
CA SER A 146 4.96 -23.68 -6.86
C SER A 146 5.24 -25.16 -7.21
N PRO A 147 5.60 -26.05 -6.26
CA PRO A 147 5.87 -27.45 -6.60
C PRO A 147 4.62 -28.20 -7.05
N LYS A 148 3.43 -27.85 -6.55
CA LYS A 148 2.17 -28.47 -6.97
C LYS A 148 1.81 -28.11 -8.41
N ILE A 149 2.06 -26.86 -8.81
CA ILE A 149 1.88 -26.40 -10.18
C ILE A 149 2.87 -27.09 -11.10
N GLU A 150 4.14 -27.20 -10.71
CA GLU A 150 5.18 -27.92 -11.48
C GLU A 150 4.83 -29.40 -11.67
N GLN A 151 4.38 -30.08 -10.61
CA GLN A 151 3.95 -31.48 -10.68
C GLN A 151 2.71 -31.65 -11.58
N TRP A 152 1.74 -30.75 -11.48
CA TRP A 152 0.56 -30.77 -12.33
C TRP A 152 0.92 -30.56 -13.80
N LEU A 153 1.79 -29.59 -14.09
CA LEU A 153 2.31 -29.32 -15.44
C LEU A 153 3.02 -30.54 -16.04
N ALA A 154 3.89 -31.18 -15.26
CA ALA A 154 4.56 -32.41 -15.67
C ALA A 154 3.56 -33.54 -15.98
N SER A 155 2.48 -33.68 -15.19
CA SER A 155 1.44 -34.68 -15.44
C SER A 155 0.65 -34.45 -16.72
N GLN A 156 0.52 -33.19 -17.15
CA GLN A 156 -0.19 -32.80 -18.37
C GLN A 156 0.74 -32.66 -19.59
N ASN A 157 2.04 -32.90 -19.43
CA ASN A 157 3.07 -32.62 -20.44
C ASN A 157 3.02 -31.17 -20.97
N LEU A 158 2.75 -30.20 -20.08
CA LEU A 158 2.70 -28.77 -20.40
C LEU A 158 3.91 -28.05 -19.80
N SER A 159 4.49 -27.12 -20.55
CA SER A 159 5.59 -26.29 -20.07
C SER A 159 5.13 -24.92 -19.55
N THR A 160 3.98 -24.44 -20.03
CA THR A 160 3.44 -23.12 -19.68
C THR A 160 1.97 -23.26 -19.28
N PRO A 161 1.61 -22.97 -18.02
CA PRO A 161 0.22 -23.01 -17.59
C PRO A 161 -0.57 -21.77 -18.04
N SER A 162 -1.86 -21.93 -18.31
CA SER A 162 -2.81 -20.82 -18.39
C SER A 162 -3.26 -20.33 -17.00
N GLU A 163 -3.91 -19.17 -16.94
CA GLU A 163 -4.49 -18.64 -15.70
C GLU A 163 -5.51 -19.61 -15.09
N ASP A 164 -6.44 -20.13 -15.90
CA ASP A 164 -7.46 -21.08 -15.45
C ASP A 164 -6.87 -22.38 -14.90
N GLN A 165 -5.78 -22.86 -15.50
CA GLN A 165 -5.09 -24.07 -15.06
C GLN A 165 -4.44 -23.89 -13.69
N ILE A 166 -3.80 -22.74 -13.45
CA ILE A 166 -3.24 -22.42 -12.13
C ILE A 166 -4.37 -22.29 -11.10
N LEU A 167 -5.46 -21.60 -11.45
CA LEU A 167 -6.61 -21.44 -10.55
C LEU A 167 -7.23 -22.80 -10.18
N GLU A 168 -7.28 -23.76 -11.11
CA GLU A 168 -7.73 -25.12 -10.83
C GLU A 168 -6.84 -25.82 -9.79
N VAL A 169 -5.51 -25.74 -9.95
CA VAL A 169 -4.55 -26.30 -8.99
C VAL A 169 -4.70 -25.62 -7.63
N VAL A 170 -4.85 -24.29 -7.59
CA VAL A 170 -5.03 -23.53 -6.35
C VAL A 170 -6.27 -24.00 -5.60
N ARG A 171 -7.43 -24.05 -6.27
CA ARG A 171 -8.70 -24.49 -5.68
C ARG A 171 -8.65 -25.89 -5.07
N LYS A 172 -7.93 -26.82 -5.71
CA LYS A 172 -7.81 -28.22 -5.26
C LYS A 172 -6.88 -28.41 -4.06
N ASN A 173 -6.12 -27.39 -3.65
CA ASN A 173 -5.02 -27.57 -2.69
C ASN A 173 -5.03 -26.56 -1.52
N TYR A 174 -6.16 -25.85 -1.30
CA TYR A 174 -6.32 -24.95 -0.15
C TYR A 174 -6.32 -25.68 1.19
N ASP A 175 -6.92 -26.86 1.25
CA ASP A 175 -7.04 -27.72 2.43
C ASP A 175 -5.69 -28.10 3.04
N SER A 176 -4.68 -28.28 2.20
CA SER A 176 -3.32 -28.64 2.61
C SER A 176 -2.42 -27.43 2.94
N LEU A 177 -2.90 -26.20 2.76
CA LEU A 177 -2.13 -24.99 3.03
C LEU A 177 -2.29 -24.57 4.49
N THR A 178 -1.15 -24.46 5.19
CA THR A 178 -1.10 -23.95 6.57
C THR A 178 -0.43 -22.58 6.60
N LEU A 179 -1.11 -21.58 7.15
CA LEU A 179 -0.62 -20.21 7.30
C LEU A 179 -0.46 -19.83 8.77
N LYS A 180 0.46 -18.90 9.05
CA LYS A 180 0.65 -18.35 10.39
C LYS A 180 -0.40 -17.27 10.64
N LEU A 181 -1.09 -17.35 11.77
CA LEU A 181 -1.96 -16.26 12.21
C LEU A 181 -1.11 -15.02 12.52
N GLN A 182 -1.44 -13.92 11.87
CA GLN A 182 -0.81 -12.63 12.11
C GLN A 182 -1.77 -11.72 12.86
N ASP A 183 -1.32 -11.23 14.01
CA ASP A 183 -2.11 -10.35 14.86
C ASP A 183 -2.13 -8.91 14.32
N SER A 184 -3.16 -8.17 14.70
CA SER A 184 -3.28 -6.72 14.48
C SER A 184 -3.25 -6.26 13.03
N LEU A 185 -3.49 -7.14 12.05
CA LEU A 185 -3.60 -6.75 10.63
C LEU A 185 -4.75 -5.79 10.36
N ASP A 186 -5.80 -5.82 11.18
CA ASP A 186 -6.97 -4.94 11.08
C ASP A 186 -6.92 -3.72 12.03
N GLN A 187 -5.78 -3.52 12.68
CA GLN A 187 -5.53 -2.35 13.54
C GLN A 187 -4.73 -1.31 12.77
N TYR A 188 -5.15 -0.05 12.86
CA TYR A 188 -4.44 1.08 12.28
C TYR A 188 -4.33 2.21 13.30
N GLU A 189 -3.24 2.96 13.22
CA GLU A 189 -3.08 4.19 13.98
C GLU A 189 -4.12 5.22 13.49
N ARG A 190 -4.98 5.68 14.41
CA ARG A 190 -5.89 6.80 14.12
C ARG A 190 -5.05 8.03 13.81
N TYR A 191 -5.48 8.78 12.80
CA TYR A 191 -4.84 10.03 12.46
C TYR A 191 -4.75 10.93 13.70
N SER A 192 -3.54 11.40 14.00
CA SER A 192 -3.29 12.44 14.98
C SER A 192 -2.45 13.52 14.32
N GLU A 193 -2.97 14.74 14.31
CA GLU A 193 -2.22 15.89 13.79
C GLU A 193 -0.97 16.16 14.64
N LYS A 194 -1.08 15.97 15.96
CA LYS A 194 0.02 16.14 16.90
C LYS A 194 0.78 14.84 17.09
N PRO A 195 2.13 14.83 17.05
CA PRO A 195 3.02 15.93 16.69
C PRO A 195 3.35 16.03 15.19
N LYS A 196 2.91 15.06 14.37
CA LYS A 196 3.44 14.79 13.03
C LYS A 196 3.16 15.88 11.99
N HIS A 197 1.97 16.51 12.01
CA HIS A 197 1.52 17.42 10.94
C HIS A 197 1.26 18.86 11.39
N THR A 198 1.38 19.16 12.69
CA THR A 198 1.11 20.51 13.22
C THR A 198 1.93 21.60 12.52
N GLN A 199 3.22 21.36 12.26
CA GLN A 199 4.08 22.33 11.57
C GLN A 199 3.67 22.54 10.11
N PHE A 200 3.29 21.47 9.42
CA PHE A 200 2.78 21.53 8.05
C PHE A 200 1.54 22.41 7.97
N PHE A 201 0.51 22.12 8.77
CA PHE A 201 -0.74 22.89 8.76
C PHE A 201 -0.53 24.34 9.21
N THR A 202 0.32 24.57 10.21
CA THR A 202 0.69 25.93 10.63
C THR A 202 1.31 26.72 9.48
N SER A 203 2.21 26.10 8.72
CA SER A 203 2.88 26.75 7.59
C SER A 203 1.92 26.98 6.42
N MET A 204 1.05 26.01 6.13
CA MET A 204 0.00 26.13 5.12
C MET A 204 -0.95 27.30 5.42
N VAL A 205 -1.46 27.38 6.65
CA VAL A 205 -2.34 28.47 7.08
C VAL A 205 -1.63 29.83 6.97
N ARG A 206 -0.37 29.94 7.40
CA ARG A 206 0.40 31.19 7.25
C ARG A 206 0.54 31.61 5.80
N ASN A 207 0.84 30.67 4.91
CA ASN A 207 0.97 30.95 3.48
C ASN A 207 -0.36 31.41 2.86
N VAL A 208 -1.46 30.70 3.16
CA VAL A 208 -2.80 31.09 2.69
C VAL A 208 -3.18 32.48 3.20
N VAL A 209 -2.91 32.80 4.47
CA VAL A 209 -3.18 34.13 5.03
C VAL A 209 -2.32 35.20 4.35
N SER A 210 -1.03 34.93 4.11
CA SER A 210 -0.14 35.88 3.42
C SER A 210 -0.60 36.14 1.98
N ASP A 211 -0.95 35.09 1.26
CA ASP A 211 -1.42 35.15 -0.14
C ASP A 211 -2.76 35.90 -0.25
N THR A 212 -3.70 35.58 0.64
CA THR A 212 -4.99 36.27 0.71
C THR A 212 -4.81 37.75 1.01
N ARG A 213 -3.92 38.12 1.95
CA ARG A 213 -3.60 39.52 2.26
C ARG A 213 -3.01 40.29 1.08
N GLN A 214 -2.22 39.64 0.23
CA GLN A 214 -1.66 40.30 -0.95
C GLN A 214 -2.69 40.44 -2.08
N THR A 215 -3.67 39.55 -2.12
CA THR A 215 -4.71 39.53 -3.15
C THR A 215 -5.88 40.47 -2.85
N ILE A 216 -6.08 40.82 -1.57
CA ILE A 216 -7.07 41.82 -1.16
C ILE A 216 -6.47 43.21 -1.36
N ASP A 217 -7.04 43.96 -2.30
CA ASP A 217 -6.75 45.39 -2.45
C ASP A 217 -7.48 46.17 -1.36
N PHE A 218 -6.80 46.37 -0.22
CA PHE A 218 -7.34 47.16 0.88
C PHE A 218 -7.62 48.62 0.49
N ALA A 219 -6.92 49.17 -0.51
CA ALA A 219 -7.12 50.55 -0.93
C ALA A 219 -8.46 50.76 -1.64
N SER A 220 -8.93 49.80 -2.45
CA SER A 220 -10.25 49.88 -3.07
C SER A 220 -11.39 49.64 -2.07
N ILE A 221 -11.20 48.76 -1.08
CA ILE A 221 -12.19 48.53 -0.02
C ILE A 221 -12.32 49.77 0.88
N ASP A 222 -11.21 50.36 1.31
CA ASP A 222 -11.24 51.58 2.13
C ASP A 222 -11.83 52.77 1.36
N LEU A 223 -11.49 52.93 0.07
CA LEU A 223 -12.10 53.95 -0.79
C LEU A 223 -13.61 53.75 -0.94
N GLN A 224 -14.08 52.50 -1.06
CA GLN A 224 -15.50 52.18 -1.20
C GLN A 224 -16.28 52.43 0.10
N LEU A 225 -15.68 52.16 1.26
CA LEU A 225 -16.24 52.50 2.57
C LEU A 225 -16.33 54.02 2.74
N ILE A 226 -15.25 54.75 2.42
CA ILE A 226 -15.23 56.21 2.46
C ILE A 226 -16.30 56.80 1.52
N LEU A 227 -16.40 56.30 0.29
CA LEU A 227 -17.42 56.75 -0.67
C LEU A 227 -18.85 56.44 -0.20
N GLN A 228 -19.08 55.30 0.47
CA GLN A 228 -20.37 54.99 1.10
C GLN A 228 -20.72 55.97 2.21
N ASP A 229 -19.77 56.30 3.09
CA ASP A 229 -19.97 57.27 4.16
C ASP A 229 -20.33 58.64 3.57
N PHE A 230 -19.63 59.11 2.53
CA PHE A 230 -19.97 60.37 1.86
C PHE A 230 -21.33 60.34 1.14
N SER A 231 -21.75 59.19 0.61
CA SER A 231 -23.07 59.05 -0.03
C SER A 231 -24.24 59.13 0.96
N SER A 232 -23.99 58.84 2.25
CA SER A 232 -25.00 58.93 3.32
C SER A 232 -25.15 60.33 3.93
N ILE A 233 -24.25 61.26 3.59
CA ILE A 233 -24.22 62.65 4.10
C ILE A 233 -24.88 63.62 3.10
N SER A 234 -25.40 63.13 1.96
CA SER A 234 -26.11 63.92 0.94
C SER A 234 -27.62 63.88 1.11
#